data_AF-F0XZ03-F1
#
_entry.id   AF-F0XZ03-F1
#
_cell.length_a   1.000
_cell.length_b   1.000
_cell.length_c   1.000
_cell.angle_alpha   90.00
_cell.angle_beta   90.00
_cell.angle_gamma   90.00
#
_symmetry.space_group_name_H-M   'P 1'
#
loop_
_entity.id
_entity.type
_entity.pdbx_description
1 polymer ?
#
loop_
_entity_poly.entity_id
_entity_poly.type
_entity_poly.pdbx_seq_one_letter_code
_entity_poly.pdbx_strand_id
1 'polypeptide(L)' 'PEELCCPVTCELMKDPVMADDGHTYERVAIEQWFATGKRTSPKTNESLPSTVVRPNHAVKSMIAGFLDACRRSGVAPDD' A
#
# COMPACT_ATOMS: atom_id res chain seq x y z
N PRO A 1 -0.74 12.64 1.78
CA PRO A 1 -1.19 11.28 2.18
C PRO A 1 -0.24 10.21 1.60
N GLU A 2 1.08 10.44 1.72
CA GLU A 2 2.08 9.54 1.14
C GLU A 2 2.03 8.15 1.80
N GLU A 3 1.63 8.12 3.07
CA GLU A 3 1.39 6.93 3.88
C GLU A 3 0.24 6.04 3.35
N LEU A 4 -0.60 6.57 2.46
CA LEU A 4 -1.70 5.86 1.80
C LEU A 4 -1.35 5.41 0.37
N CYS A 5 -0.19 5.81 -0.14
CA CYS A 5 0.32 5.36 -1.42
C CYS A 5 1.15 4.08 -1.24
N CYS A 6 1.09 3.21 -2.24
CA CYS A 6 1.93 2.03 -2.26
C CYS A 6 3.39 2.46 -2.48
N PRO A 7 4.35 2.00 -1.65
CA PRO A 7 5.76 2.34 -1.82
C PRO A 7 6.41 1.72 -3.07
N VAL A 8 5.71 0.81 -3.76
CA VAL A 8 6.18 0.18 -5.01
C VAL A 8 5.65 0.92 -6.24
N THR A 9 4.35 1.19 -6.29
CA THR A 9 3.73 1.84 -7.45
C THR A 9 3.72 3.37 -7.35
N CYS A 10 3.95 3.91 -6.15
CA CYS A 10 3.80 5.33 -5.81
C CYS A 10 2.37 5.87 -6.06
N GLU A 11 1.38 4.97 -6.13
CA GLU A 11 -0.03 5.32 -6.35
C GLU A 11 -0.87 5.00 -5.12
N LEU A 12 -2.02 5.68 -4.99
CA LEU A 12 -2.98 5.41 -3.92
C LEU A 12 -3.46 3.95 -3.97
N MET A 13 -3.36 3.25 -2.84
CA MET A 13 -3.72 1.83 -2.76
C MET A 13 -5.23 1.62 -2.97
N LYS A 14 -5.60 0.66 -3.80
CA LYS A 14 -6.97 0.18 -4.01
C LYS A 14 -7.27 -1.01 -3.11
N ASP A 15 -6.34 -1.95 -3.02
CA ASP A 15 -6.43 -3.08 -2.10
C ASP A 15 -5.19 -3.16 -1.19
N PRO A 16 -5.14 -2.34 -0.13
CA PRO A 16 -4.00 -2.32 0.78
C PRO A 16 -3.88 -3.66 1.53
N VAL A 17 -2.70 -4.27 1.43
CA VAL A 17 -2.34 -5.50 2.15
C VAL A 17 -1.05 -5.27 2.94
N MET A 18 -1.00 -5.84 4.15
CA MET A 18 0.16 -5.80 5.03
C MET A 18 1.00 -7.07 4.86
N ALA A 19 2.31 -6.90 4.71
CA ALA A 19 3.28 -8.00 4.78
C ALA A 19 3.83 -8.16 6.21
N ASP A 20 4.59 -9.23 6.47
CA ASP A 20 5.11 -9.55 7.80
C ASP A 20 6.15 -8.52 8.34
N ASP A 21 6.64 -7.60 7.51
CA ASP A 21 7.44 -6.45 7.95
C ASP A 21 6.59 -5.32 8.56
N GLY A 22 5.26 -5.46 8.59
CA GLY A 22 4.33 -4.45 9.09
C GLY A 22 4.05 -3.31 8.11
N HIS A 23 4.64 -3.35 6.91
CA HIS A 23 4.38 -2.37 5.87
C HIS A 23 3.17 -2.76 5.02
N THR A 24 2.47 -1.75 4.51
CA THR A 24 1.30 -1.92 3.65
C THR A 24 1.65 -1.58 2.21
N TYR A 25 1.18 -2.44 1.30
CA TYR A 25 1.43 -2.39 -0.13
C TYR A 25 0.11 -2.56 -0.89
N GLU A 26 0.09 -2.18 -2.17
CA GLU A 26 -0.96 -2.62 -3.07
C GLU A 26 -0.84 -4.14 -3.29
N ARG A 27 -1.96 -4.86 -3.21
CA ARG A 27 -2.00 -6.32 -3.39
C ARG A 27 -1.26 -6.77 -4.62
N VAL A 28 -1.62 -6.20 -5.77
CA VAL A 28 -1.05 -6.60 -7.07
C VAL A 28 0.46 -6.38 -7.10
N ALA A 29 0.94 -5.28 -6.51
CA ALA A 29 2.35 -4.93 -6.52
C ALA A 29 3.20 -5.89 -5.67
N ILE A 30 2.75 -6.21 -4.45
CA ILE A 30 3.48 -7.14 -3.58
C ILE A 30 3.39 -8.59 -4.07
N GLU A 31 2.26 -9.00 -4.65
CA GLU A 31 2.11 -10.32 -5.26
C GLU A 31 3.03 -10.48 -6.47
N GLN A 32 3.12 -9.46 -7.33
CA GLN A 32 4.08 -9.44 -8.44
C GLN A 32 5.53 -9.48 -7.95
N TRP A 33 5.85 -8.72 -6.91
CA TRP A 33 7.19 -8.74 -6.30
C TRP A 33 7.59 -10.15 -5.86
N PHE A 34 6.70 -10.85 -5.15
CA PHE A 34 6.93 -12.25 -4.75
C PHE A 34 6.97 -13.23 -5.93
N ALA A 35 6.16 -12.98 -6.98
CA ALA A 35 6.18 -13.79 -8.20
C ALA A 35 7.53 -13.72 -8.95
N THR A 36 8.31 -12.65 -8.78
CA THR A 36 9.69 -12.56 -9.31
C THR A 36 10.71 -13.37 -8.50
N GLY A 37 10.29 -14.09 -7.46
CA GLY A 37 11.17 -14.86 -6.57
C GLY A 37 11.83 -14.04 -5.47
N LYS A 38 11.51 -12.74 -5.36
CA LYS A 38 11.99 -11.89 -4.28
C LYS A 38 11.24 -12.21 -2.99
N ARG A 39 11.98 -12.38 -1.89
CA ARG A 39 11.43 -12.58 -0.53
C ARG A 39 11.89 -11.49 0.43
N THR A 40 11.91 -10.26 -0.07
CA THR A 40 12.32 -9.09 0.68
C THR A 40 11.21 -8.05 0.71
N SER A 41 11.27 -7.14 1.67
CA SER A 41 10.41 -5.97 1.73
C SER A 41 10.72 -5.06 0.54
N PRO A 42 9.75 -4.68 -0.31
CA PRO A 42 10.00 -3.72 -1.39
C PRO A 42 10.43 -2.35 -0.88
N LYS A 43 10.06 -2.00 0.38
CA LYS A 43 10.35 -0.70 0.98
C LYS A 43 11.71 -0.67 1.66
N THR A 44 12.03 -1.67 2.48
CA THR A 44 13.28 -1.68 3.28
C THR A 44 14.37 -2.57 2.69
N ASN A 45 14.05 -3.38 1.68
CA ASN A 45 14.91 -4.43 1.14
C ASN A 45 15.33 -5.51 2.16
N GLU A 46 14.70 -5.55 3.34
CA GLU A 46 14.99 -6.56 4.36
C GLU A 46 14.31 -7.89 4.03
N SER A 47 14.89 -9.00 4.48
CA SER A 47 14.31 -10.34 4.24
C SER A 47 12.98 -10.51 4.98
N LEU A 48 11.96 -10.93 4.26
CA LEU A 48 10.66 -11.25 4.84
C LEU A 48 10.62 -12.72 5.29
N PRO A 49 10.14 -13.01 6.51
CA PRO A 49 10.00 -14.37 6.99
C PRO A 49 8.97 -15.16 6.16
N SER A 50 7.93 -14.48 5.67
CA SER A 50 6.89 -15.07 4.82
C SER A 50 6.53 -14.17 3.64
N THR A 51 5.99 -14.77 2.59
CA THR A 51 5.36 -14.08 1.46
C THR A 51 3.85 -13.98 1.64
N VAL A 52 3.34 -14.30 2.83
CA VAL A 52 1.92 -14.17 3.17
C VAL A 52 1.61 -12.70 3.40
N VAL A 53 0.54 -12.23 2.75
CA VAL A 53 0.02 -10.87 2.93
C VAL A 53 -1.39 -10.93 3.51
N ARG A 54 -1.72 -9.97 4.37
CA ARG A 54 -3.01 -9.88 5.04
C ARG A 54 -3.73 -8.60 4.62
N PRO A 55 -5.04 -8.61 4.34
CA PRO A 55 -5.77 -7.39 4.01
C PRO A 55 -5.69 -6.37 5.16
N ASN A 56 -5.34 -5.12 4.84
CA ASN A 56 -5.28 -4.03 5.81
C ASN A 56 -6.54 -3.15 5.71
N HIS A 57 -7.60 -3.59 6.42
CA HIS A 57 -8.88 -2.88 6.41
C HIS A 57 -8.81 -1.48 7.04
N ALA A 58 -7.89 -1.24 7.98
CA ALA A 58 -7.72 0.07 8.59
C ALA A 58 -7.24 1.10 7.56
N VAL A 59 -6.17 0.77 6.81
CA VAL A 59 -5.66 1.63 5.73
C VAL A 59 -6.70 1.78 4.62
N LYS A 60 -7.44 0.73 4.29
CA LYS A 60 -8.55 0.80 3.31
C LYS A 60 -9.61 1.83 3.72
N SER A 61 -9.97 1.85 5.01
CA SER A 61 -10.92 2.82 5.57
C SER A 61 -10.35 4.26 5.52
N MET A 62 -9.07 4.44 5.86
CA MET A 62 -8.40 5.73 5.77
C MET A 62 -8.38 6.28 4.34
N ILE A 63 -8.10 5.42 3.35
CA ILE A 63 -8.12 5.78 1.92
C ILE A 63 -9.52 6.18 1.47
N ALA A 64 -10.55 5.43 1.87
CA ALA A 64 -11.93 5.77 1.55
C ALA A 64 -12.31 7.15 2.12
N GLY A 65 -11.96 7.40 3.39
CA GLY A 65 -12.17 8.71 4.03
C GLY A 65 -11.38 9.84 3.35
N PHE A 66 -10.14 9.58 2.93
CA PHE A 66 -9.32 10.54 2.20
C PHE A 66 -9.96 10.91 0.85
N LEU A 67 -10.37 9.92 0.05
CA LEU A 67 -11.04 10.15 -1.24
C LEU A 67 -12.34 10.92 -1.10
N ASP A 68 -13.10 10.64 -0.05
CA ASP A 68 -14.37 11.28 0.27
C ASP A 68 -14.17 12.73 0.75
N ALA A 69 -13.12 12.99 1.55
CA ALA A 69 -12.70 14.34 1.91
C ALA A 69 -12.24 15.15 0.70
N CYS A 70 -11.40 14.57 -0.17
CA CYS A 70 -10.96 15.22 -1.41
C CYS A 70 -12.15 15.62 -2.31
N ARG A 71 -13.14 14.73 -2.45
CA ARG A 71 -14.37 15.02 -3.22
C ARG A 71 -15.16 16.20 -2.63
N ARG A 72 -15.24 16.30 -1.30
CA ARG A 72 -15.96 17.39 -0.63
C ARG A 72 -15.21 18.72 -0.65
N SER A 73 -13.89 18.68 -0.55
CA SER A 73 -13.09 19.90 -0.41
C SER A 73 -12.85 20.63 -1.73
N GLY A 74 -13.09 20.03 -2.90
CA GLY A 74 -12.82 20.70 -4.19
C GLY A 74 -11.35 21.13 -4.36
N VAL A 75 -10.45 20.59 -3.53
CA VAL A 75 -9.02 20.89 -3.56
C VAL A 75 -8.41 20.04 -4.66
N ALA A 76 -8.07 20.68 -5.78
CA ALA A 76 -7.14 20.13 -6.75
C ALA A 76 -5.80 19.88 -6.03
N PRO A 77 -5.17 18.70 -6.19
CA PRO A 77 -3.89 18.42 -5.54
C PRO A 77 -2.76 19.07 -6.35
N ASP A 78 -2.41 20.32 -6.03
CA ASP A 78 -1.13 20.95 -6.39
C ASP A 78 -0.87 22.13 -5.43
N ASP A 79 -0.13 21.85 -4.35
CA ASP A 79 0.94 22.71 -3.80
C ASP A 79 1.89 21.84 -2.95
#